data_AF-A0A9N8DZJ1-F1
#
_entry.id   AF-A0A9N8DZJ1-F1
#
_cell.length_a   1.000
_cell.length_b   1.000
_cell.length_c   1.000
_cell.angle_alpha   90.00
_cell.angle_beta   90.00
_cell.angle_gamma   90.00
#
_symmetry.space_group_name_H-M   'P 1'
#
loop_
_entity.id
_entity.type
_entity.pdbx_description
1 polymer ?
#
loop_
_entity_poly.entity_id
_entity_poly.type
_entity_poly.pdbx_seq_one_letter_code
_entity_poly.pdbx_strand_id
1 'polypeptide(L)'
;MVDTALQTAAYAARATMHHTMKLSPGAMVYGRDMILNIPVEADFQLLRQRREARINYNLMNENKRRIHFDYQVNDQVLRLVPQPNKLDNRAEGPYTITRVHTNGSITIRLSPHIEERVNIRGVKPYRQ
;
A
#
# COMPACT_ATOMS: atom_id res chain seq x y z
N MET A 1 -32.37 9.92 3.14
CA MET A 1 -31.54 10.48 4.24
C MET A 1 -30.11 9.95 4.18
N VAL A 2 -29.90 8.64 4.03
CA VAL A 2 -28.55 8.08 3.83
C VAL A 2 -27.97 8.48 2.45
N ASP A 3 -28.77 8.41 1.38
CA ASP A 3 -28.30 8.76 0.03
C ASP A 3 -27.86 10.22 -0.09
N THR A 4 -28.59 11.13 0.53
CA THR A 4 -28.24 12.56 0.59
C THR A 4 -26.94 12.79 1.36
N ALA A 5 -26.70 12.04 2.43
CA ALA A 5 -25.45 12.11 3.19
C ALA A 5 -24.26 11.59 2.37
N LEU A 6 -24.43 10.49 1.63
CA LEU A 6 -23.40 9.95 0.73
C LEU A 6 -23.07 10.92 -0.41
N GLN A 7 -24.09 11.52 -1.04
CA GLN A 7 -23.89 12.52 -2.08
C GLN A 7 -23.14 13.74 -1.56
N THR A 8 -23.52 14.24 -0.38
CA THR A 8 -22.87 15.39 0.25
C THR A 8 -21.42 15.09 0.62
N ALA A 9 -21.16 13.91 1.19
CA ALA A 9 -19.81 13.46 1.52
C ALA A 9 -18.92 13.32 0.27
N ALA A 10 -19.45 12.72 -0.80
CA ALA A 10 -18.74 12.58 -2.07
C ALA A 10 -18.44 13.95 -2.72
N TYR A 11 -19.34 14.91 -2.59
CA TYR A 11 -19.10 16.29 -3.03
C TYR A 11 -17.98 16.94 -2.20
N ALA A 12 -18.07 16.88 -0.87
CA ALA A 12 -17.06 17.44 0.03
C ALA A 12 -15.67 16.84 -0.21
N ALA A 13 -15.56 15.52 -0.38
CA ALA A 13 -14.28 14.85 -0.66
C ALA A 13 -13.62 15.33 -1.97
N ARG A 14 -14.41 15.75 -2.96
CA ARG A 14 -13.90 16.27 -4.24
C ARG A 14 -13.55 17.77 -4.17
N ALA A 15 -14.31 18.54 -3.40
CA ALA A 15 -14.13 19.99 -3.27
C ALA A 15 -13.06 20.40 -2.23
N THR A 16 -12.75 19.52 -1.27
CA THR A 16 -11.77 19.80 -0.21
C THR A 16 -10.34 19.87 -0.74
N MET A 17 -9.52 20.75 -0.16
CA MET A 17 -8.13 20.93 -0.56
C MET A 17 -7.29 19.72 -0.12
N HIS A 18 -6.62 19.05 -1.07
CA HIS A 18 -5.81 17.87 -0.75
C HIS A 18 -4.41 18.26 -0.24
N HIS A 19 -4.05 17.85 0.99
CA HIS A 19 -2.86 18.34 1.70
C HIS A 19 -1.54 18.26 0.89
N THR A 20 -1.29 17.14 0.23
CA THR A 20 -0.03 16.91 -0.52
C THR A 20 0.02 17.70 -1.82
N MET A 21 -1.12 17.82 -2.50
CA MET A 21 -1.21 18.44 -3.83
C MET A 21 -1.43 19.95 -3.74
N LYS A 22 -2.05 20.43 -2.65
CA LYS A 22 -2.53 21.80 -2.44
C LYS A 22 -3.56 22.24 -3.50
N LEU A 23 -4.32 21.27 -4.01
CA LEU A 23 -5.39 21.47 -4.98
C LEU A 23 -6.55 20.55 -4.62
N SER A 24 -7.80 20.95 -4.89
CA SER A 24 -8.95 20.05 -4.72
C SER A 24 -8.98 19.01 -5.84
N PRO A 25 -9.35 17.74 -5.55
CA PRO A 25 -9.45 16.70 -6.57
C PRO A 25 -10.36 17.09 -7.75
N GLY A 26 -11.49 17.76 -7.46
CA GLY A 26 -12.40 18.22 -8.51
C GLY A 26 -11.80 19.33 -9.37
N ALA A 27 -11.10 20.29 -8.77
CA ALA A 27 -10.45 21.35 -9.55
C ALA A 27 -9.34 20.79 -10.45
N MET A 28 -8.60 19.79 -9.98
CA MET A 28 -7.58 19.11 -10.79
C MET A 28 -8.16 18.43 -12.04
N VAL A 29 -9.36 17.82 -11.93
CA VAL A 29 -9.99 17.09 -13.04
C VAL A 29 -10.73 18.02 -14.00
N TYR A 30 -11.45 19.01 -13.47
CA TYR A 30 -12.35 19.86 -14.26
C TYR A 30 -11.76 21.22 -14.65
N GLY A 31 -10.57 21.59 -14.16
CA GLY A 31 -9.93 22.88 -14.45
C GLY A 31 -10.68 24.09 -13.89
N ARG A 32 -11.55 23.90 -12.89
CA ARG A 32 -12.35 24.95 -12.24
C ARG A 32 -12.64 24.60 -10.79
N ASP A 33 -12.80 25.61 -9.95
CA ASP A 33 -13.17 25.38 -8.56
C ASP A 33 -14.58 24.75 -8.47
N MET A 34 -14.78 23.90 -7.47
CA MET A 34 -16.05 23.17 -7.30
C MET A 34 -17.13 24.01 -6.60
N ILE A 35 -16.72 25.00 -5.80
CA ILE A 35 -17.63 25.84 -5.00
C ILE A 35 -17.84 27.18 -5.70
N LEU A 36 -16.75 27.80 -6.15
CA LEU A 36 -16.73 29.07 -6.83
C LEU A 36 -16.60 28.84 -8.34
N ASN A 37 -17.30 29.65 -9.13
CA ASN A 37 -17.20 29.58 -10.59
C ASN A 37 -15.93 30.31 -11.08
N ILE A 38 -14.76 29.79 -10.72
CA ILE A 38 -13.45 30.38 -11.03
C ILE A 38 -12.61 29.32 -11.76
N PRO A 39 -11.92 29.66 -12.87
CA PRO A 39 -11.00 28.75 -13.54
C PRO A 39 -9.79 28.45 -12.64
N VAL A 40 -9.30 27.21 -12.70
CA VAL A 40 -8.15 26.76 -11.92
C VAL A 40 -7.15 26.07 -12.82
N GLU A 41 -5.96 26.64 -12.89
CA GLU A 41 -4.84 26.07 -13.63
C GLU A 41 -4.06 25.10 -12.74
N ALA A 42 -3.91 23.85 -13.20
CA ALA A 42 -3.20 22.81 -12.49
C ALA A 42 -1.86 22.50 -13.15
N ASP A 43 -0.75 22.81 -12.48
CA ASP A 43 0.57 22.35 -12.89
C ASP A 43 0.75 20.86 -12.52
N PHE A 44 0.46 19.98 -13.47
CA PHE A 44 0.57 18.54 -13.28
C PHE A 44 1.99 18.06 -12.99
N GLN A 45 3.02 18.77 -13.48
CA GLN A 45 4.41 18.41 -13.22
C GLN A 45 4.75 18.66 -11.75
N LEU A 46 4.40 19.84 -11.23
CA LEU A 46 4.58 20.16 -9.81
C LEU A 46 3.78 19.24 -8.89
N LEU A 47 2.53 18.94 -9.27
CA LEU A 47 1.68 18.02 -8.52
C LEU A 47 2.27 16.60 -8.44
N ARG A 48 2.82 16.12 -9.56
CA ARG A 48 3.51 14.83 -9.62
C ARG A 48 4.74 14.82 -8.72
N GLN A 49 5.58 15.85 -8.78
CA GLN A 49 6.77 15.97 -7.92
C GLN A 49 6.41 15.96 -6.43
N ARG A 50 5.39 16.73 -6.02
CA ARG A 50 4.90 16.75 -4.63
C ARG A 50 4.42 15.38 -4.17
N ARG A 51 3.67 14.69 -5.03
CA ARG A 51 3.17 13.34 -4.74
C ARG A 51 4.31 12.34 -4.59
N GLU A 52 5.25 12.35 -5.52
CA GLU A 52 6.43 11.47 -5.51
C GLU A 52 7.31 11.71 -4.28
N ALA A 53 7.56 12.97 -3.92
CA ALA A 53 8.29 13.32 -2.69
C ALA A 53 7.61 12.72 -1.44
N ARG A 54 6.27 12.81 -1.36
CA ARG A 54 5.53 12.23 -0.24
C ARG A 54 5.54 10.71 -0.23
N ILE A 55 5.39 10.07 -1.40
CA ILE A 55 5.49 8.61 -1.55
C ILE A 55 6.87 8.12 -1.11
N ASN A 56 7.94 8.76 -1.57
CA ASN A 56 9.31 8.39 -1.22
C ASN A 56 9.56 8.55 0.29
N TYR A 57 9.11 9.65 0.88
CA TYR A 57 9.21 9.86 2.34
C TYR A 57 8.48 8.75 3.12
N ASN A 58 7.26 8.40 2.72
CA ASN A 58 6.50 7.32 3.33
C ASN A 58 7.20 5.96 3.16
N LEU A 59 7.71 5.67 1.96
CA LEU A 59 8.44 4.44 1.67
C LEU A 59 9.69 4.31 2.55
N MET A 60 10.46 5.39 2.72
CA MET A 60 11.62 5.42 3.62
C MET A 60 11.19 5.13 5.07
N ASN A 61 10.13 5.77 5.55
CA ASN A 61 9.64 5.55 6.91
C ASN A 61 9.08 4.14 7.15
N GLU A 62 8.37 3.57 6.18
CA GLU A 62 7.92 2.18 6.23
C GLU A 62 9.11 1.20 6.21
N ASN A 63 10.10 1.45 5.36
CA ASN A 63 11.28 0.59 5.21
C ASN A 63 12.19 0.64 6.45
N LYS A 64 12.25 1.76 7.19
CA LYS A 64 13.06 1.89 8.42
C LYS A 64 12.74 0.82 9.48
N ARG A 65 11.50 0.34 9.54
CA ARG A 65 11.06 -0.67 10.51
C ARG A 65 11.23 -2.10 10.01
N ARG A 66 11.66 -2.29 8.75
CA ARG A 66 11.77 -3.63 8.16
C ARG A 66 13.07 -4.31 8.58
N ILE A 67 12.98 -5.62 8.70
CA ILE A 67 14.14 -6.49 8.84
C ILE A 67 14.82 -6.52 7.47
N HIS A 68 16.08 -6.11 7.42
CA HIS A 68 16.90 -6.28 6.24
C HIS A 68 17.29 -7.76 6.15
N PHE A 69 16.64 -8.49 5.25
CA PHE A 69 16.91 -9.90 4.99
C PHE A 69 16.84 -10.16 3.49
N ASP A 70 17.85 -10.84 2.96
CA ASP A 70 17.89 -11.25 1.56
C ASP A 70 17.41 -12.69 1.46
N TYR A 71 16.22 -12.87 0.87
CA TYR A 71 15.58 -14.18 0.78
C TYR A 71 16.14 -14.95 -0.40
N GLN A 72 16.58 -16.19 -0.17
CA GLN A 72 17.11 -17.08 -1.19
C GLN A 72 16.19 -18.28 -1.43
N VAL A 73 16.37 -18.94 -2.57
CA VAL A 73 15.64 -20.19 -2.87
C VAL A 73 16.07 -21.27 -1.88
N ASN A 74 15.11 -22.05 -1.38
CA ASN A 74 15.22 -23.06 -0.31
C ASN A 74 15.32 -22.53 1.12
N ASP A 75 15.32 -21.21 1.34
CA ASP A 75 15.19 -20.67 2.69
C ASP A 75 13.82 -21.01 3.30
N GLN A 76 13.77 -21.06 4.62
CA GLN A 76 12.53 -21.23 5.38
C GLN A 76 11.99 -19.89 5.87
N VAL A 77 10.68 -19.70 5.69
CA VAL A 77 9.98 -18.48 6.12
C VAL A 77 8.70 -18.81 6.87
N LEU A 78 8.35 -17.93 7.79
CA LEU A 78 7.06 -17.94 8.47
C LEU A 78 6.11 -16.98 7.77
N ARG A 79 4.93 -17.44 7.40
CA ARG A 79 3.86 -16.62 6.81
C ARG A 79 3.06 -15.97 7.92
N LEU A 80 2.86 -14.66 7.88
CA LEU A 80 2.04 -13.94 8.87
C LEU A 80 0.56 -14.12 8.56
N VAL A 81 -0.22 -14.51 9.57
CA VAL A 81 -1.66 -14.71 9.43
C VAL A 81 -2.36 -13.35 9.51
N PRO A 82 -3.26 -13.02 8.57
CA PRO A 82 -4.08 -11.82 8.68
C PRO A 82 -5.13 -12.03 9.79
N GLN A 83 -5.13 -11.14 10.78
CA GLN A 83 -6.13 -11.11 11.87
C GLN A 83 -6.27 -12.43 12.66
N PRO A 84 -5.21 -12.87 13.37
CA PRO A 84 -5.29 -14.06 14.23
C PRO A 84 -6.20 -13.80 15.44
N ASN A 85 -6.88 -14.83 15.96
CA ASN A 85 -7.57 -14.71 17.25
C ASN A 85 -6.57 -14.51 18.39
N LYS A 86 -7.06 -14.13 19.57
CA LYS A 86 -6.22 -13.71 20.71
C LYS A 86 -5.16 -14.74 21.12
N LEU A 87 -5.49 -16.04 21.03
CA LEU A 87 -4.61 -17.14 21.42
C LEU A 87 -3.96 -17.86 20.22
N ASP A 88 -4.31 -17.47 19.00
CA ASP A 88 -3.78 -18.12 17.80
C ASP A 88 -2.36 -17.63 17.51
N ASN A 89 -1.57 -18.53 16.92
CA ASN A 89 -0.24 -18.17 16.45
C ASN A 89 -0.34 -17.10 15.36
N ARG A 90 0.46 -16.04 15.51
CA ARG A 90 0.49 -14.93 14.54
C ARG A 90 1.24 -15.25 13.24
N ALA A 91 1.90 -16.41 13.20
CA ALA A 91 2.66 -16.87 12.05
C ALA A 91 2.52 -18.38 11.89
N GLU A 92 2.47 -18.83 10.65
CA GLU A 92 2.36 -20.23 10.23
C GLU A 92 3.62 -20.66 9.47
N GLY A 93 3.90 -21.96 9.49
CA GLY A 93 5.08 -22.54 8.87
C GLY A 93 6.18 -22.86 9.89
N PRO A 94 7.31 -23.41 9.45
CA PRO A 94 8.09 -22.91 8.31
C PRO A 94 7.66 -23.44 6.93
N TYR A 95 7.63 -22.56 5.94
CA TYR A 95 7.46 -22.89 4.53
C TYR A 95 8.75 -22.62 3.76
N THR A 96 9.05 -23.49 2.79
CA THR A 96 10.24 -23.33 1.96
C THR A 96 9.96 -22.43 0.76
N ILE A 97 10.94 -21.59 0.42
CA ILE A 97 10.87 -20.73 -0.78
C ILE A 97 11.23 -21.55 -2.01
N THR A 98 10.30 -21.68 -2.97
CA THR A 98 10.56 -22.29 -4.27
C THR A 98 11.20 -21.29 -5.24
N ARG A 99 10.80 -20.02 -5.20
CA ARG A 99 11.27 -18.99 -6.14
C ARG A 99 11.27 -17.60 -5.51
N VAL A 100 12.31 -16.82 -5.80
CA VAL A 100 12.41 -15.39 -5.44
C VAL A 100 12.17 -14.55 -6.69
N HIS A 101 11.34 -13.51 -6.57
CA HIS A 101 11.03 -12.59 -7.67
C HIS A 101 11.67 -11.21 -7.45
N THR A 102 11.97 -10.51 -8.53
CA THR A 102 12.61 -9.18 -8.49
C THR A 102 11.73 -8.07 -7.91
N ASN A 103 10.40 -8.28 -7.85
CA ASN A 103 9.43 -7.29 -7.39
C ASN A 103 9.14 -7.35 -5.88
N GLY A 104 10.01 -7.98 -5.08
CA GLY A 104 9.83 -8.10 -3.62
C GLY A 104 8.72 -9.07 -3.23
N SER A 105 8.51 -10.10 -4.04
CA SER A 105 7.62 -11.22 -3.72
C SER A 105 8.37 -12.53 -3.79
N ILE A 106 7.94 -13.52 -3.03
CA ILE A 106 8.50 -14.87 -3.00
C ILE A 106 7.37 -15.88 -3.23
N THR A 107 7.68 -16.99 -3.88
CA THR A 107 6.78 -18.13 -3.98
C THR A 107 7.19 -19.16 -2.93
N ILE A 108 6.28 -19.45 -2.02
CA ILE A 108 6.46 -20.43 -0.94
C ILE A 108 5.64 -21.68 -1.22
N ARG A 109 6.11 -22.83 -0.75
CA ARG A 109 5.38 -24.09 -0.82
C ARG A 109 4.63 -24.35 0.48
N LEU A 110 3.29 -24.30 0.43
CA LEU A 110 2.43 -24.57 1.60
C LEU A 110 2.25 -26.08 1.83
N SER A 111 2.17 -26.83 0.74
CA SER A 111 1.98 -28.28 0.72
C SER A 111 2.63 -28.85 -0.54
N PRO A 112 2.84 -30.18 -0.67
CA PRO A 112 3.56 -30.75 -1.82
C PRO A 112 3.01 -30.36 -3.20
N HIS A 113 1.73 -30.00 -3.28
CA HIS A 113 1.03 -29.64 -4.53
C HIS A 113 0.53 -28.18 -4.57
N ILE A 114 0.75 -27.41 -3.51
CA ILE A 114 0.21 -26.04 -3.38
C ILE A 114 1.36 -25.06 -3.14
N GLU A 115 1.53 -24.15 -4.10
CA GLU A 115 2.46 -23.03 -4.01
C GLU A 115 1.69 -21.70 -3.98
N GLU A 116 2.14 -20.77 -3.16
CA GLU A 116 1.53 -19.45 -3.00
C GLU A 116 2.58 -18.37 -3.25
N ARG A 117 2.21 -17.32 -4.00
CA ARG A 117 3.05 -16.13 -4.17
C ARG A 117 2.67 -15.09 -3.13
N VAL A 118 3.62 -14.75 -2.26
CA VAL A 118 3.42 -13.85 -1.12
C VAL A 118 4.40 -12.68 -1.19
N ASN A 119 3.98 -11.50 -0.73
CA ASN A 119 4.87 -10.35 -0.61
C ASN A 119 5.80 -10.51 0.59
N ILE A 120 7.07 -10.10 0.47
CA ILE A 120 8.04 -10.19 1.57
C ILE A 120 7.62 -9.43 2.83
N ARG A 121 6.69 -8.47 2.72
CA ARG A 121 6.09 -7.75 3.87
C ARG A 121 5.19 -8.62 4.75
N GLY A 122 4.67 -9.72 4.21
CA GLY A 122 3.76 -10.65 4.89
C GLY A 122 4.47 -11.89 5.45
N VAL A 123 5.79 -11.91 5.47
CA VAL A 123 6.59 -13.06 5.91
C VAL A 123 7.69 -12.62 6.86
N LYS A 124 8.20 -13.56 7.65
CA LYS A 124 9.40 -13.40 8.48
C LYS A 124 10.39 -14.50 8.16
N PRO A 125 11.70 -14.22 8.16
CA PRO A 125 12.71 -15.27 8.03
C PRO A 125 12.62 -16.20 9.23
N TYR A 126 12.69 -17.51 9.00
CA TYR A 126 12.79 -18.50 10.07
C TYR A 126 14.27 -18.62 10.45
N ARG A 127 14.59 -18.41 11.73
CA ARG A 127 15.91 -18.70 12.30
C ARG A 127 15.76 -19.93 13.18
N GLN A 128 16.60 -20.93 12.94
CA GLN A 128 16.68 -22.14 13.75
C GLN A 128 17.29 -21.85 15.12
#